data_AF-A0A9E4EBN6-F1
#
_entry.id   AF-A0A9E4EBN6-F1
#
_cell.length_a   1.000
_cell.length_b   1.000
_cell.length_c   1.000
_cell.angle_alpha   90.00
_cell.angle_beta   90.00
_cell.angle_gamma   90.00
#
_symmetry.space_group_name_H-M   'P 1'
#
loop_
_entity.id
_entity.type
_entity.pdbx_description
1 polymer ?
#
loop_
_entity_poly.entity_id
_entity_poly.type
_entity_poly.pdbx_seq_one_letter_code
_entity_poly.pdbx_strand_id
1 'polypeptide(L)'
;TVSSANDVPPRDPTVWEVQGSNDGEEFTTIYAHDGKSFWEQRLQVVLFEAGEDYDVQKTGYRFFRHVTFDTASNPAGAYFQIGEIEFFGDDSFPVEPKAKLTTTWGRLKSVR
;
A
#
# COMPACT_ATOMS: atom_id res chain seq x y z
N THR A 1 4.06 0.94 -8.04
CA THR A 1 4.87 2.12 -8.41
C THR A 1 4.63 3.19 -7.36
N VAL A 2 5.58 4.11 -7.20
CA VAL A 2 5.39 5.32 -6.38
C VAL A 2 5.97 6.51 -7.13
N SER A 3 5.22 7.61 -7.17
CA SER A 3 5.66 8.84 -7.84
C SER A 3 6.01 9.96 -6.85
N SER A 4 7.05 10.72 -7.16
CA SER A 4 7.33 11.94 -6.40
C SER A 4 6.26 12.98 -6.68
N ALA A 5 5.85 13.71 -5.65
CA ALA A 5 4.84 14.78 -5.78
C ALA A 5 5.42 16.03 -6.48
N ASN A 6 4.86 17.22 -6.20
CA ASN A 6 5.36 18.51 -6.71
C ASN A 6 5.58 19.60 -5.64
N ASP A 7 5.73 19.27 -4.35
CA ASP A 7 6.06 20.26 -3.30
C ASP A 7 7.58 20.52 -3.21
N VAL A 8 8.34 19.91 -2.27
CA VAL A 8 9.80 20.10 -2.17
C VAL A 8 10.59 18.82 -1.82
N PRO A 9 11.76 18.55 -2.43
CA PRO A 9 12.51 17.29 -2.22
C PRO A 9 12.74 16.88 -0.75
N PRO A 10 12.98 17.80 0.21
CA PRO A 10 13.16 17.41 1.61
C PRO A 10 11.97 16.71 2.28
N ARG A 11 10.75 16.79 1.70
CA ARG A 11 9.55 16.11 2.18
C ARG A 11 9.35 14.73 1.57
N ASP A 12 10.26 14.28 0.72
CA ASP A 12 10.20 12.92 0.19
C ASP A 12 10.49 11.93 1.33
N PRO A 13 9.67 10.87 1.49
CA PRO A 13 9.93 9.81 2.47
C PRO A 13 11.33 9.22 2.34
N THR A 14 12.10 9.25 3.43
CA THR A 14 13.42 8.63 3.54
C THR A 14 13.37 7.32 4.33
N VAL A 15 12.46 7.24 5.30
CA VAL A 15 12.16 5.99 6.02
C VAL A 15 10.66 5.75 5.94
N TRP A 16 10.23 4.68 5.27
CA TRP A 16 8.81 4.42 5.05
C TRP A 16 8.52 2.96 4.73
N GLU A 17 7.25 2.58 4.89
CA GLU A 17 6.75 1.24 4.66
C GLU A 17 5.42 1.24 3.90
N VAL A 18 5.19 0.14 3.18
CA VAL A 18 3.85 -0.33 2.82
C VAL A 18 3.53 -1.54 3.67
N GLN A 19 2.38 -1.51 4.32
CA GLN A 19 1.90 -2.57 5.20
C GLN A 19 0.54 -3.10 4.72
N GLY A 20 0.30 -4.38 4.96
CA GLY A 20 -0.95 -5.07 4.66
C GLY A 20 -1.64 -5.62 5.90
N SER A 21 -2.97 -5.65 5.91
CA SER A 21 -3.77 -6.26 6.97
C SER A 21 -5.04 -6.92 6.43
N ASN A 22 -5.55 -7.93 7.14
CA ASN A 22 -6.83 -8.59 6.86
C ASN A 22 -7.92 -8.29 7.90
N ASP A 23 -7.54 -7.83 9.10
CA ASP A 23 -8.47 -7.42 10.16
C ASP A 23 -8.58 -5.88 10.28
N GLY A 24 -7.60 -5.14 9.80
CA GLY A 24 -7.50 -3.69 9.92
C GLY A 24 -6.90 -3.23 11.25
N GLU A 25 -6.39 -4.14 12.07
CA GLU A 25 -5.80 -3.90 13.39
C GLU A 25 -4.32 -4.28 13.41
N GLU A 26 -3.99 -5.52 13.01
CA GLU A 26 -2.62 -6.00 12.89
C GLU A 26 -2.13 -5.85 11.46
N PHE A 27 -1.00 -5.18 11.28
CA PHE A 27 -0.40 -4.88 9.98
C PHE A 27 0.95 -5.57 9.83
N THR A 28 1.13 -6.30 8.73
CA THR A 28 2.39 -6.92 8.32
C THR A 28 3.09 -6.01 7.30
N THR A 29 4.37 -5.76 7.48
CA THR A 29 5.18 -5.02 6.49
C THR A 29 5.36 -5.84 5.20
N ILE A 30 5.05 -5.23 4.07
CA ILE A 30 5.18 -5.80 2.71
C ILE A 30 6.46 -5.26 2.06
N TYR A 31 6.68 -3.96 2.19
CA TYR A 31 7.81 -3.24 1.64
C TYR A 31 8.32 -2.26 2.70
N ALA A 32 9.64 -2.13 2.81
CA ALA A 32 10.30 -1.17 3.68
C ALA A 32 11.46 -0.51 2.95
N HIS A 33 11.62 0.78 3.19
CA HIS A 33 12.74 1.58 2.71
C HIS A 33 13.33 2.36 3.87
N ASP A 34 14.64 2.29 4.02
CA ASP A 34 15.42 3.05 5.00
C ASP A 34 16.68 3.57 4.31
N GLY A 35 16.63 4.83 3.88
CA GLY A 35 17.73 5.43 3.14
C GLY A 35 17.40 6.81 2.57
N LYS A 36 18.16 7.21 1.56
CA LYS A 36 17.89 8.47 0.84
C LYS A 36 16.62 8.35 0.00
N SER A 37 16.07 9.49 -0.42
CA SER A 37 14.99 9.50 -1.42
C SER A 37 15.43 8.70 -2.66
N PHE A 38 14.54 7.82 -3.13
CA PHE A 38 14.75 7.01 -4.33
C PHE A 38 14.33 7.75 -5.61
N TRP A 39 13.80 8.97 -5.48
CA TRP A 39 13.58 9.87 -6.62
C TRP A 39 14.75 10.82 -6.80
N GLU A 40 15.18 10.95 -8.05
CA GLU A 40 16.24 11.85 -8.48
C GLU A 40 15.66 13.18 -9.00
N GLN A 41 14.37 13.19 -9.38
CA GLN A 41 13.66 14.37 -9.88
C GLN A 41 12.17 14.39 -9.47
N ARG A 42 11.51 15.54 -9.67
CA ARG A 42 10.07 15.69 -9.41
C ARG A 42 9.21 15.00 -10.48
N LEU A 43 8.03 14.53 -10.08
CA LEU A 43 7.09 13.77 -10.92
C LEU A 43 7.68 12.48 -11.51
N GLN A 44 8.77 11.97 -10.92
CA GLN A 44 9.36 10.71 -11.33
C GLN A 44 8.53 9.56 -10.78
N VAL A 45 8.18 8.60 -11.63
CA VAL A 45 7.54 7.34 -11.23
C VAL A 45 8.59 6.26 -11.13
N VAL A 46 8.63 5.55 -10.01
CA VAL A 46 9.53 4.42 -9.79
C VAL A 46 8.71 3.15 -9.63
N LEU A 47 9.09 2.10 -10.35
CA LEU A 47 8.55 0.74 -10.20
C LEU A 47 9.37 0.00 -9.15
N PHE A 48 8.69 -0.77 -8.32
CA PHE A 48 9.29 -1.70 -7.38
C PHE A 48 8.73 -3.08 -7.69
N GLU A 49 9.60 -4.08 -7.81
CA GLU A 49 9.24 -5.44 -8.23
C GLU A 49 9.45 -6.47 -7.12
N ALA A 50 8.46 -7.34 -6.92
CA ALA A 50 8.53 -8.44 -5.98
C ALA A 50 9.59 -9.46 -6.44
N GLY A 51 10.49 -9.85 -5.54
CA GLY A 51 11.64 -10.71 -5.80
C GLY A 51 12.92 -9.94 -6.15
N GLU A 52 12.81 -8.64 -6.46
CA GLU A 52 13.97 -7.77 -6.69
C GLU A 52 14.11 -6.74 -5.55
N ASP A 53 13.08 -5.93 -5.33
CA ASP A 53 13.09 -4.84 -4.35
C ASP A 53 12.48 -5.23 -3.00
N TYR A 54 11.59 -6.23 -2.98
CA TYR A 54 10.95 -6.74 -1.77
C TYR A 54 10.53 -8.20 -1.92
N ASP A 55 10.23 -8.88 -0.81
CA ASP A 55 9.88 -10.30 -0.85
C ASP A 55 8.60 -10.59 -1.62
N VAL A 56 8.59 -11.70 -2.36
CA VAL A 56 7.40 -12.21 -3.03
C VAL A 56 6.35 -12.59 -1.98
N GLN A 57 5.20 -11.93 -2.04
CA GLN A 57 4.11 -12.13 -1.08
C GLN A 57 3.39 -13.46 -1.34
N LYS A 58 3.08 -14.18 -0.27
CA LYS A 58 2.33 -15.45 -0.29
C LYS A 58 0.98 -15.35 0.41
N THR A 59 0.53 -14.12 0.64
CA THR A 59 -0.69 -13.80 1.38
C THR A 59 -1.27 -12.53 0.79
N GLY A 60 -2.56 -12.54 0.49
CA GLY A 60 -3.28 -11.35 0.08
C GLY A 60 -3.71 -10.52 1.28
N TYR A 61 -3.87 -9.21 1.07
CA TYR A 61 -4.28 -8.27 2.10
C TYR A 61 -5.52 -7.47 1.67
N ARG A 62 -6.44 -7.26 2.62
CA ARG A 62 -7.65 -6.45 2.41
C ARG A 62 -7.40 -4.96 2.56
N PHE A 63 -6.53 -4.59 3.51
CA PHE A 63 -6.19 -3.23 3.84
C PHE A 63 -4.73 -3.00 3.52
N PHE A 64 -4.44 -1.85 2.90
CA PHE A 64 -3.09 -1.37 2.67
C PHE A 64 -2.90 -0.05 3.41
N ARG A 65 -1.73 0.13 3.99
CA ARG A 65 -1.35 1.34 4.70
C ARG A 65 0.06 1.73 4.29
N HIS A 66 0.22 2.97 3.84
CA HIS A 66 1.51 3.61 3.68
C HIS A 66 1.89 4.34 4.99
N VAL A 67 3.14 4.23 5.41
CA VAL A 67 3.65 4.84 6.65
C VAL A 67 4.97 5.51 6.37
N THR A 68 5.06 6.83 6.57
CA THR A 68 6.34 7.53 6.59
C THR A 68 6.78 7.74 8.04
N PHE A 69 7.97 7.25 8.36
CA PHE A 69 8.62 7.44 9.65
C PHE A 69 9.57 8.62 9.65
N ASP A 70 10.20 8.92 8.51
CA ASP A 70 11.16 10.03 8.42
C ASP A 70 11.21 10.67 7.02
N THR A 71 11.64 11.94 7.01
CA THR A 71 11.96 12.73 5.82
C THR A 71 13.21 13.56 6.07
N ALA A 72 13.88 14.03 5.01
CA ALA A 72 15.06 14.89 5.16
C ALA A 72 14.77 16.25 5.82
N SER A 73 13.50 16.66 5.92
CA SER A 73 13.08 17.87 6.64
C SER A 73 12.81 17.67 8.13
N ASN A 74 12.89 16.45 8.66
CA ASN A 74 12.77 16.19 10.10
C ASN A 74 13.98 16.77 10.88
N PRO A 75 13.79 17.44 12.04
CA PRO A 75 12.52 17.78 12.71
C PRO A 75 11.92 19.14 12.32
N ALA A 76 12.61 19.92 11.49
CA ALA A 76 12.20 21.29 11.15
C ALA A 76 10.88 21.38 10.34
N GLY A 77 10.44 20.27 9.74
CA GLY A 77 9.17 20.16 9.04
C GLY A 77 8.86 18.70 8.71
N ALA A 78 8.43 17.93 9.71
CA ALA A 78 8.08 16.51 9.61
C ALA A 78 6.77 16.23 8.82
N TYR A 79 6.67 16.83 7.64
CA TYR A 79 5.64 16.54 6.64
C TYR A 79 6.24 15.62 5.57
N PHE A 80 5.41 14.77 4.99
CA PHE A 80 5.79 13.96 3.84
C PHE A 80 4.90 14.27 2.64
N GLN A 81 5.38 13.90 1.45
CA GLN A 81 4.61 13.98 0.21
C GLN A 81 4.82 12.73 -0.65
N ILE A 82 3.77 12.33 -1.35
CA ILE A 82 3.80 11.33 -2.43
C ILE A 82 2.81 11.83 -3.50
N GLY A 83 3.17 11.69 -4.77
CA GLY A 83 2.27 12.07 -5.87
C GLY A 83 1.16 11.03 -6.01
N GLU A 84 1.57 9.79 -6.22
CA GLU A 84 0.69 8.64 -6.40
C GLU A 84 1.38 7.37 -5.86
N ILE A 85 0.57 6.42 -5.41
CA ILE A 85 0.99 5.06 -5.11
C ILE A 85 0.04 4.10 -5.83
N GLU A 86 0.60 3.20 -6.64
CA GLU A 86 -0.17 2.20 -7.37
C GLU A 86 0.27 0.80 -6.95
N PHE A 87 -0.70 -0.07 -6.68
CA PHE A 87 -0.51 -1.46 -6.31
C PHE A 87 -0.88 -2.36 -7.47
N PHE A 88 0.00 -3.30 -7.78
CA PHE A 88 -0.18 -4.31 -8.84
C PHE A 88 -0.22 -5.69 -8.21
N GLY A 89 -0.94 -6.62 -8.84
CA GLY A 89 -1.03 -7.99 -8.36
C GLY A 89 -1.90 -8.86 -9.27
N ASP A 90 -2.03 -10.12 -8.89
CA ASP A 90 -2.88 -11.12 -9.53
C ASP A 90 -3.86 -11.72 -8.50
N ASP A 91 -4.56 -12.78 -8.90
CA ASP A 91 -5.55 -13.49 -8.09
C ASP A 91 -5.02 -14.77 -7.41
N SER A 92 -3.69 -14.92 -7.27
CA SER A 92 -3.07 -16.12 -6.65
C SER A 92 -3.40 -16.26 -5.16
N PHE A 93 -3.62 -15.14 -4.46
CA PHE A 93 -4.01 -15.10 -3.04
C PHE A 93 -5.20 -14.16 -2.84
N PRO A 94 -6.38 -14.53 -3.38
CA PRO A 94 -7.52 -13.62 -3.38
C PRO A 94 -8.05 -13.49 -1.96
N VAL A 95 -8.21 -12.24 -1.51
CA VAL A 95 -8.92 -11.96 -0.26
C VAL A 95 -10.36 -11.64 -0.60
N GLU A 96 -11.30 -12.41 -0.05
CA GLU A 96 -12.69 -12.09 -0.26
C GLU A 96 -12.98 -10.67 0.25
N PRO A 97 -13.56 -9.78 -0.58
CA PRO A 97 -14.16 -8.60 -0.02
C PRO A 97 -15.23 -9.08 0.96
N LYS A 98 -15.22 -8.62 2.22
CA LYS A 98 -16.39 -8.63 3.12
C LYS A 98 -17.54 -7.81 2.51
N ALA A 99 -18.00 -8.19 1.33
CA ALA A 99 -19.35 -7.95 0.87
C ALA A 99 -20.14 -9.16 1.34
N LYS A 100 -20.46 -9.19 2.65
CA LYS A 100 -21.41 -10.16 3.19
C LYS A 100 -22.81 -9.75 2.72
N LEU A 101 -23.09 -9.89 1.44
CA LEU A 101 -24.43 -9.76 0.87
C LEU A 101 -25.19 -11.07 1.15
N THR A 102 -25.47 -11.32 2.43
CA THR A 102 -26.42 -12.36 2.81
C THR A 102 -27.84 -11.80 2.68
N THR A 103 -28.30 -11.64 1.45
CA THR A 103 -29.71 -11.34 1.16
C THR A 103 -30.49 -12.66 1.24
N THR A 104 -30.86 -13.08 2.45
CA THR A 104 -31.83 -14.18 2.61
C THR A 104 -33.23 -13.63 2.33
N TRP A 105 -33.61 -13.55 1.05
CA TRP A 105 -35.02 -13.33 0.67
C TRP A 105 -35.50 -14.50 -0.18
N GLY A 106 -36.41 -15.29 0.41
CA GLY A 106 -37.35 -16.13 -0.33
C GLY A 106 -37.22 -17.63 -0.13
N ARG A 107 -38.17 -18.22 0.61
CA ARG A 107 -38.48 -19.66 0.54
C ARG A 107 -38.90 -19.99 -0.90
N LEU A 108 -38.29 -21.00 -1.51
CA LEU A 108 -38.90 -21.71 -2.63
C LEU A 108 -40.18 -22.38 -2.10
N LYS A 109 -41.34 -21.83 -2.45
CA LYS A 109 -42.59 -22.61 -2.34
C LYS A 109 -42.57 -23.63 -3.48
N SER A 110 -42.47 -24.91 -3.12
CA SER A 110 -42.85 -25.99 -4.02
C SER A 110 -44.32 -25.80 -4.39
N VAL A 111 -44.57 -25.56 -5.67
CA VAL A 111 -45.91 -25.67 -6.24
C VAL A 111 -46.10 -27.15 -6.57
N ARG A 112 -47.22 -27.70 -6.10
CA ARG A 112 -47.66 -29.06 -6.33
C ARG A 112 -48.06 -29.27 -7.79
#